data_AF-A0A7Y5L3E7-F1
#
_entry.id   AF-A0A7Y5L3E7-F1
#
_cell.length_a   1.000
_cell.length_b   1.000
_cell.length_c   1.000
_cell.angle_alpha   90.00
_cell.angle_beta   90.00
_cell.angle_gamma   90.00
#
_symmetry.space_group_name_H-M   'P 1'
#
loop_
_entity.id
_entity.type
_entity.pdbx_description
1 polymer ?
#
loop_
_entity_poly.entity_id
_entity_poly.type
_entity_poly.pdbx_seq_one_letter_code
_entity_poly.pdbx_strand_id
1 'polypeptide(L)'
;MKKYFLIVFILTSSVLFYSCKDAITGSAAANVPPNTRLFLYPDSDISKQPSRLKVHWWGDDPDGLIVGYYFSWDGANWSFTSKNDSLFALQIGANDTSYIFRVAAADNGGNFSYDAQIIRGGINFGPEPFIDANGNGVYDAGEKYYDIGLVDPTPAELKFPIKNSPPVLDLDSVTVIPAQSFPVITLKWNASDADGDASISAIRIVLNDTSASSSIVNLGGGTRLVTLRANNFASATTSADILIDGAEFNIFPQKLNGLKLDDFNKVYIQAEDISGARTPWIEIPGAGKTWFVRKPKGNFLIVDDYATNDAAADFYTQKFNSLRSGALNGKYDILQISGTKPPLFNYDFLLTLKLYKTVFWYTDFNPSLTIATGNVNRYLDAGGKIMFSMQFPRTPIPDILTLKEFLPVDSL
;
A
#
# COMPACT_ATOMS: atom_id res chain seq x y z
N MET A 1 12.37 93.35 -1.97
CA MET A 1 11.72 92.15 -2.55
C MET A 1 11.62 90.97 -1.57
N LYS A 2 12.63 90.62 -0.76
CA LYS A 2 12.57 89.47 0.17
C LYS A 2 11.52 89.55 1.31
N LYS A 3 11.22 90.73 1.87
CA LYS A 3 10.22 90.88 2.96
C LYS A 3 8.77 90.66 2.51
N TYR A 4 8.42 91.09 1.30
CA TYR A 4 7.08 90.87 0.74
C TYR A 4 6.84 89.41 0.36
N PHE A 5 7.87 88.70 -0.10
CA PHE A 5 7.79 87.28 -0.40
C PHE A 5 7.59 86.42 0.87
N LEU A 6 8.22 86.79 1.98
CA LEU A 6 8.05 86.11 3.27
C LEU A 6 6.64 86.31 3.84
N ILE A 7 6.07 87.51 3.72
CA ILE A 7 4.70 87.79 4.18
C ILE A 7 3.67 87.04 3.33
N VAL A 8 3.85 87.00 2.01
CA VAL A 8 2.97 86.24 1.10
C VAL A 8 3.09 84.74 1.37
N PHE A 9 4.29 84.22 1.64
CA PHE A 9 4.51 82.81 1.98
C PHE A 9 3.89 82.42 3.33
N ILE A 10 3.97 83.28 4.34
CA ILE A 10 3.32 83.05 5.65
C ILE A 10 1.80 83.12 5.49
N LEU A 11 1.26 84.06 4.71
CA LEU A 11 -0.19 84.16 4.47
C LEU A 11 -0.74 82.96 3.68
N THR A 12 -0.03 82.50 2.65
CA THR A 12 -0.43 81.29 1.87
C THR A 12 -0.25 80.01 2.68
N SER A 13 0.77 79.90 3.52
CA SER A 13 0.94 78.76 4.42
C SER A 13 -0.14 78.73 5.50
N SER A 14 -0.57 79.89 6.02
CA SER A 14 -1.67 79.99 7.01
C SER A 14 -3.03 79.60 6.43
N VAL A 15 -3.28 79.88 5.15
CA VAL A 15 -4.51 79.48 4.45
C VAL A 15 -4.54 77.98 4.14
N LEU A 16 -3.39 77.33 3.98
CA LEU A 16 -3.30 75.87 3.80
C LEU A 16 -3.54 75.07 5.10
N PHE A 17 -3.34 75.66 6.28
CA PHE A 17 -3.64 75.01 7.57
C PHE A 17 -5.08 75.24 8.06
N TYR A 18 -5.88 76.04 7.34
CA TYR A 18 -7.33 76.19 7.53
C TYR A 18 -8.13 75.40 6.49
N SER A 19 -7.59 74.26 6.04
CA SER A 19 -8.40 73.26 5.35
C SER A 19 -9.45 72.73 6.33
N CYS A 20 -10.72 72.90 5.97
CA CYS A 20 -11.86 72.34 6.69
C CYS A 20 -11.56 70.89 7.09
N LYS A 21 -11.41 70.67 8.40
CA LYS A 21 -11.84 69.38 8.95
C LYS A 21 -13.35 69.38 8.85
N ASP A 22 -13.87 68.91 7.72
CA ASP A 22 -15.22 68.38 7.73
C ASP A 22 -15.21 67.31 8.81
N ALA A 23 -15.87 67.59 9.94
CA ALA A 23 -16.20 66.54 10.88
C ALA A 23 -16.95 65.50 10.06
N ILE A 24 -16.56 64.22 10.18
CA ILE A 24 -17.32 63.13 9.59
C ILE A 24 -18.70 63.17 10.29
N THR A 25 -19.64 63.92 9.72
CA THR A 25 -21.00 64.04 10.19
C THR A 25 -21.79 62.91 9.56
N GLY A 26 -21.55 61.72 10.09
CA GLY A 26 -22.29 60.49 9.82
C GLY A 26 -21.93 59.53 10.93
N SER A 27 -22.93 58.96 11.60
CA SER A 27 -22.71 57.79 12.45
C SER A 27 -22.00 56.73 11.62
N ALA A 28 -20.96 56.09 12.16
CA ALA A 28 -20.32 54.95 11.50
C ALA A 28 -21.42 53.98 11.04
N ALA A 29 -21.36 53.57 9.77
CA ALA A 29 -22.26 52.54 9.27
C ALA A 29 -22.07 51.29 10.14
N ALA A 30 -23.17 50.62 10.49
CA ALA A 30 -23.08 49.37 11.23
C ALA A 30 -22.40 48.32 10.34
N ASN A 31 -21.54 47.49 10.94
CA ASN A 31 -20.84 46.41 10.24
C ASN A 31 -21.86 45.48 9.53
N VAL A 32 -21.58 45.11 8.29
CA VAL A 32 -22.43 44.24 7.46
C VAL A 32 -21.76 42.89 7.30
N PRO A 33 -22.49 41.76 7.39
CA PRO A 33 -21.85 40.46 7.25
C PRO A 33 -21.30 40.23 5.84
N PRO A 34 -20.18 39.49 5.71
CA PRO A 34 -19.62 39.14 4.41
C PRO A 34 -20.49 38.11 3.69
N ASN A 35 -20.26 37.95 2.38
CA ASN A 35 -20.84 36.90 1.56
C ASN A 35 -19.77 35.91 1.12
N THR A 36 -20.04 34.61 1.25
CA THR A 36 -19.10 33.54 0.90
C THR A 36 -19.48 32.88 -0.41
N ARG A 37 -18.47 32.50 -1.18
CA ARG A 37 -18.64 31.74 -2.41
C ARG A 37 -17.71 30.55 -2.48
N LEU A 38 -18.22 29.46 -3.01
CA LEU A 38 -17.45 28.24 -3.32
C LEU A 38 -17.13 28.22 -4.81
N PHE A 39 -15.90 27.87 -5.15
CA PHE A 39 -15.53 27.62 -6.54
C PHE A 39 -15.96 26.21 -6.93
N LEU A 40 -16.86 26.11 -7.90
CA LEU A 40 -17.01 25.09 -8.95
C LEU A 40 -18.29 25.42 -9.73
N TYR A 41 -18.21 25.57 -11.05
CA TYR A 41 -19.39 25.48 -11.93
C TYR A 41 -19.59 24.01 -12.29
N PRO A 42 -20.54 23.28 -11.68
CA PRO A 42 -20.95 22.01 -12.24
C PRO A 42 -21.85 22.32 -13.43
N ASP A 43 -21.31 22.22 -14.64
CA ASP A 43 -22.14 22.07 -15.84
C ASP A 43 -22.85 20.72 -15.72
N SER A 44 -23.99 20.69 -15.01
CA SER A 44 -24.91 19.56 -14.83
C SER A 44 -24.25 18.23 -14.39
N ASP A 45 -24.49 17.86 -13.14
CA ASP A 45 -23.94 16.70 -12.43
C ASP A 45 -22.42 16.80 -12.17
N ILE A 46 -22.07 17.00 -10.88
CA ILE A 46 -20.69 16.79 -10.43
C ILE A 46 -20.35 15.33 -10.72
N SER A 47 -19.52 15.11 -11.73
CA SER A 47 -18.93 13.81 -11.99
C SER A 47 -18.12 13.37 -10.77
N LYS A 48 -18.18 12.06 -10.49
CA LYS A 48 -17.65 11.38 -9.30
C LYS A 48 -16.22 11.81 -9.01
N GLN A 49 -15.96 12.26 -7.79
CA GLN A 49 -14.67 12.80 -7.38
C GLN A 49 -13.86 11.75 -6.58
N PRO A 50 -12.51 11.77 -6.67
CA PRO A 50 -11.65 10.88 -5.89
C PRO A 50 -11.71 11.19 -4.39
N SER A 51 -11.21 10.28 -3.54
CA SER A 51 -11.13 10.42 -2.07
C SER A 51 -10.35 11.67 -1.59
N ARG A 52 -9.52 12.27 -2.46
CA ARG A 52 -8.77 13.50 -2.20
C ARG A 52 -9.32 14.66 -3.02
N LEU A 53 -9.87 15.65 -2.34
CA LEU A 53 -10.48 16.83 -2.95
C LEU A 53 -9.75 18.11 -2.56
N LYS A 54 -9.33 18.88 -3.56
CA LYS A 54 -8.91 20.27 -3.35
C LYS A 54 -10.11 21.19 -3.54
N VAL A 55 -10.49 21.91 -2.49
CA VAL A 55 -11.64 22.82 -2.50
C VAL A 55 -11.14 24.26 -2.39
N HIS A 56 -11.76 25.15 -3.17
CA HIS A 56 -11.42 26.57 -3.24
C HIS A 56 -12.65 27.41 -2.89
N TRP A 57 -12.44 28.50 -2.15
CA TRP A 57 -13.49 29.43 -1.73
C TRP A 57 -12.96 30.85 -1.63
N TRP A 58 -13.88 31.80 -1.61
CA TRP A 58 -13.58 33.21 -1.44
C TRP A 58 -14.76 33.94 -0.78
N GLY A 59 -14.53 35.18 -0.35
CA GLY A 59 -15.56 35.99 0.30
C GLY A 59 -15.46 37.44 -0.13
N ASP A 60 -16.62 38.10 -0.15
CA ASP A 60 -16.80 39.53 -0.41
C ASP A 60 -17.30 40.18 0.87
N ASP A 61 -16.58 41.19 1.38
CA ASP A 61 -17.04 42.00 2.50
C ASP A 61 -17.47 43.40 2.02
N PRO A 62 -18.73 43.83 2.23
CA PRO A 62 -19.22 45.10 1.69
C PRO A 62 -18.53 46.35 2.25
N ASP A 63 -18.04 46.29 3.49
CA ASP A 63 -17.57 47.42 4.28
C ASP A 63 -16.20 47.23 4.93
N GLY A 64 -15.55 46.08 4.70
CA GLY A 64 -14.25 45.78 5.30
C GLY A 64 -13.42 44.74 4.55
N LEU A 65 -12.69 43.93 5.32
CA LEU A 65 -11.76 42.90 4.85
C LEU A 65 -12.09 41.56 5.46
N ILE A 66 -11.96 40.50 4.65
CA ILE A 66 -12.03 39.13 5.15
C ILE A 66 -10.76 38.77 5.92
N VAL A 67 -10.92 38.35 7.17
CA VAL A 67 -9.85 37.87 8.06
C VAL A 67 -9.59 36.38 7.86
N GLY A 68 -10.63 35.63 7.49
CA GLY A 68 -10.51 34.22 7.15
C GLY A 68 -11.86 33.54 6.95
N TYR A 69 -11.85 32.22 7.10
CA TYR A 69 -12.99 31.36 6.79
C TYR A 69 -13.14 30.26 7.83
N TYR A 70 -14.38 30.04 8.25
CA TYR A 70 -14.78 28.85 8.98
C TYR A 70 -15.29 27.80 7.99
N PHE A 71 -14.85 26.56 8.12
CA PHE A 71 -15.38 25.46 7.31
C PHE A 71 -15.76 24.25 8.16
N SER A 72 -16.69 23.43 7.64
CA SER A 72 -17.21 22.24 8.31
C SER A 72 -17.70 21.18 7.32
N TRP A 73 -17.62 19.91 7.72
CA TRP A 73 -18.16 18.76 6.98
C TRP A 73 -19.44 18.18 7.61
N ASP A 74 -19.67 18.44 8.90
CA ASP A 74 -20.83 17.95 9.66
C ASP A 74 -21.84 19.07 9.99
N GLY A 75 -21.46 20.33 9.76
CA GLY A 75 -22.27 21.51 10.09
C GLY A 75 -22.30 21.86 11.59
N ALA A 76 -21.60 21.11 12.43
CA ALA A 76 -21.57 21.28 13.88
C ALA A 76 -20.18 21.70 14.38
N ASN A 77 -19.13 21.04 13.89
CA ASN A 77 -17.75 21.35 14.23
C ASN A 77 -17.12 22.19 13.13
N TRP A 78 -16.75 23.42 13.46
CA TRP A 78 -16.17 24.39 12.53
C TRP A 78 -14.68 24.58 12.81
N SER A 79 -13.90 24.68 11.73
CA SER A 79 -12.45 24.93 11.78
C SER A 79 -12.12 26.22 11.05
N PHE A 80 -11.21 27.02 11.59
CA PHE A 80 -10.79 28.28 10.99
C PHE A 80 -9.55 28.13 10.11
N THR A 81 -9.49 28.89 9.02
CA THR A 81 -8.31 29.07 8.20
C THR A 81 -8.31 30.45 7.54
N SER A 82 -7.14 31.07 7.43
CA SER A 82 -6.96 32.30 6.66
C SER A 82 -6.71 32.05 5.16
N LYS A 83 -6.72 30.78 4.72
CA LYS A 83 -6.48 30.40 3.33
C LYS A 83 -7.79 30.32 2.54
N ASN A 84 -7.68 30.51 1.24
CA ASN A 84 -8.77 30.38 0.26
C ASN A 84 -8.91 28.98 -0.34
N ASP A 85 -8.06 28.03 0.08
CA ASP A 85 -8.14 26.65 -0.36
C ASP A 85 -7.66 25.68 0.73
N SER A 86 -8.05 24.42 0.58
CA SER A 86 -7.47 23.29 1.32
C SER A 86 -7.63 21.98 0.57
N LEU A 87 -6.72 21.04 0.84
CA LEU A 87 -6.78 19.66 0.38
C LEU A 87 -7.36 18.79 1.49
N PHE A 88 -8.48 18.13 1.20
CA PHE A 88 -9.15 17.23 2.13
C PHE A 88 -8.99 15.78 1.66
N ALA A 89 -8.72 14.88 2.59
CA ALA A 89 -8.77 13.43 2.37
C ALA A 89 -10.00 12.88 3.09
N LEU A 90 -11.03 12.57 2.33
CA LEU A 90 -12.29 12.06 2.85
C LEU A 90 -12.23 10.54 2.90
N GLN A 91 -12.60 9.97 4.05
CA GLN A 91 -12.66 8.52 4.20
C GLN A 91 -13.82 7.99 3.35
N ILE A 92 -13.58 6.97 2.54
CA ILE A 92 -14.67 6.31 1.80
C ILE A 92 -15.17 5.16 2.68
N GLY A 93 -16.46 5.19 3.02
CA GLY A 93 -17.13 4.07 3.70
C GLY A 93 -17.53 2.96 2.73
N ALA A 94 -18.24 1.94 3.22
CA ALA A 94 -18.72 0.78 2.44
C ALA A 94 -19.57 1.08 1.19
N ASN A 95 -20.09 2.31 1.06
CA ASN A 95 -21.04 2.70 0.02
C ASN A 95 -20.68 4.06 -0.57
N ASP A 96 -21.21 4.36 -1.76
CA ASP A 96 -21.24 5.71 -2.33
C ASP A 96 -21.67 6.70 -1.24
N THR A 97 -20.76 7.59 -0.86
CA THR A 97 -20.96 8.51 0.26
C THR A 97 -21.01 9.93 -0.27
N SER A 98 -21.94 10.72 0.23
CA SER A 98 -22.01 12.13 -0.11
C SER A 98 -21.65 12.99 1.08
N TYR A 99 -20.62 13.82 0.90
CA TYR A 99 -20.16 14.77 1.89
C TYR A 99 -20.70 16.16 1.56
N ILE A 100 -21.09 16.92 2.57
CA ILE A 100 -21.49 18.32 2.40
C ILE A 100 -20.41 19.19 3.02
N PHE A 101 -19.70 19.92 2.17
CA PHE A 101 -18.75 20.93 2.62
C PHE A 101 -19.47 22.25 2.83
N ARG A 102 -19.19 22.92 3.94
CA ARG A 102 -19.70 24.24 4.27
C ARG A 102 -18.54 25.18 4.55
N VAL A 103 -18.65 26.42 4.08
CA VAL A 103 -17.67 27.47 4.39
C VAL A 103 -18.34 28.82 4.56
N ALA A 104 -17.90 29.60 5.54
CA ALA A 104 -18.38 30.93 5.86
C ALA A 104 -17.20 31.89 6.05
N ALA A 105 -17.24 33.01 5.36
CA ALA A 105 -16.25 34.08 5.47
C ALA A 105 -16.49 34.89 6.75
N ALA A 106 -15.40 35.36 7.34
CA ALA A 106 -15.39 36.15 8.56
C ALA A 106 -14.66 37.48 8.32
N ASP A 107 -15.30 38.59 8.66
CA ASP A 107 -14.77 39.94 8.46
C ASP A 107 -13.89 40.43 9.64
N ASN A 108 -13.34 41.63 9.48
CA ASN A 108 -12.44 42.29 10.43
C ASN A 108 -13.13 43.27 11.38
N GLY A 109 -14.45 43.27 11.46
CA GLY A 109 -15.26 44.16 12.31
C GLY A 109 -15.37 43.74 13.77
N GLY A 110 -14.32 43.11 14.32
CA GLY A 110 -14.27 42.59 15.68
C GLY A 110 -14.36 43.66 16.77
N ASN A 111 -14.48 43.22 18.03
CA ASN A 111 -14.71 44.11 19.17
C ASN A 111 -13.45 44.36 20.03
N PHE A 112 -12.29 43.90 19.58
CA PHE A 112 -11.00 43.95 20.29
C PHE A 112 -11.01 43.22 21.65
N SER A 113 -11.91 42.26 21.84
CA SER A 113 -11.97 41.37 22.99
C SER A 113 -12.17 39.93 22.53
N TYR A 114 -11.58 38.98 23.24
CA TYR A 114 -11.70 37.57 22.86
C TYR A 114 -13.11 37.04 23.08
N ASP A 115 -13.72 36.52 22.02
CA ASP A 115 -15.03 35.88 22.07
C ASP A 115 -14.89 34.34 22.16
N ALA A 116 -15.32 33.76 23.28
CA ALA A 116 -15.31 32.32 23.49
C ALA A 116 -16.35 31.55 22.64
N GLN A 117 -17.34 32.27 22.08
CA GLN A 117 -18.34 31.72 21.17
C GLN A 117 -18.82 32.76 20.17
N ILE A 118 -18.69 32.45 18.89
CA ILE A 118 -19.20 33.25 17.78
C ILE A 118 -20.47 32.58 17.26
N ILE A 119 -21.61 33.24 17.48
CA ILE A 119 -22.91 32.77 16.97
C ILE A 119 -23.43 33.76 15.93
N ARG A 120 -23.69 33.29 14.71
CA ARG A 120 -24.27 34.08 13.61
C ARG A 120 -25.26 33.22 12.83
N GLY A 121 -26.41 33.78 12.46
CA GLY A 121 -27.44 33.04 11.71
C GLY A 121 -27.98 31.77 12.42
N GLY A 122 -27.82 31.64 13.74
CA GLY A 122 -28.16 30.42 14.49
C GLY A 122 -27.10 29.33 14.46
N ILE A 123 -25.94 29.58 13.85
CA ILE A 123 -24.79 28.66 13.78
C ILE A 123 -23.77 29.09 14.84
N ASN A 124 -23.25 28.13 15.60
CA ASN A 124 -22.13 28.34 16.51
C ASN A 124 -20.83 27.95 15.81
N PHE A 125 -20.01 28.94 15.47
CA PHE A 125 -18.71 28.74 14.82
C PHE A 125 -17.58 28.39 15.79
N GLY A 126 -17.88 28.38 17.10
CA GLY A 126 -16.89 28.15 18.16
C GLY A 126 -16.22 29.44 18.63
N PRO A 127 -15.14 29.34 19.40
CA PRO A 127 -14.36 30.49 19.85
C PRO A 127 -13.62 31.17 18.71
N GLU A 128 -13.19 32.41 18.95
CA GLU A 128 -12.22 33.06 18.09
C GLU A 128 -10.92 32.23 17.99
N PRO A 129 -10.31 32.15 16.78
CA PRO A 129 -9.07 31.42 16.60
C PRO A 129 -7.94 32.16 17.32
N PHE A 130 -7.09 31.41 18.03
CA PHE A 130 -5.96 31.97 18.76
C PHE A 130 -4.69 31.16 18.57
N ILE A 131 -3.55 31.80 18.85
CA ILE A 131 -2.24 31.19 18.86
C ILE A 131 -2.01 30.67 20.28
N ASP A 132 -2.30 29.39 20.47
CA ASP A 132 -2.03 28.65 21.71
C ASP A 132 -0.52 28.49 21.90
N ALA A 133 0.05 29.33 22.77
CA ALA A 133 1.49 29.38 23.01
C ALA A 133 1.98 28.25 23.92
N ASN A 134 1.08 27.65 24.72
CA ASN A 134 1.42 26.65 25.73
C ASN A 134 0.91 25.23 25.41
N GLY A 135 0.08 25.09 24.37
CA GLY A 135 -0.45 23.82 23.87
C GLY A 135 -1.60 23.23 24.69
N ASN A 136 -2.29 24.03 25.52
CA ASN A 136 -3.37 23.55 26.39
C ASN A 136 -4.75 23.53 25.71
N GLY A 137 -4.90 24.10 24.52
CA GLY A 137 -6.15 24.19 23.76
C GLY A 137 -7.17 25.19 24.31
N VAL A 138 -6.78 26.10 25.19
CA VAL A 138 -7.63 27.12 25.83
C VAL A 138 -6.97 28.49 25.70
N TYR A 139 -7.76 29.52 25.37
CA TYR A 139 -7.22 30.88 25.30
C TYR A 139 -6.80 31.37 26.69
N ASP A 140 -5.54 31.79 26.79
CA ASP A 140 -4.98 32.44 27.97
C ASP A 140 -4.79 33.95 27.75
N ALA A 141 -4.99 34.73 28.82
CA ALA A 141 -4.86 36.19 28.74
C ALA A 141 -3.46 36.59 28.26
N GLY A 142 -3.41 37.35 27.17
CA GLY A 142 -2.17 37.80 26.53
C GLY A 142 -1.76 36.99 25.30
N GLU A 143 -2.45 35.89 25.00
CA GLU A 143 -2.30 35.21 23.72
C GLU A 143 -2.87 36.03 22.58
N LYS A 144 -2.29 35.84 21.39
CA LYS A 144 -2.76 36.49 20.17
C LYS A 144 -3.95 35.73 19.63
N TYR A 145 -4.98 36.44 19.22
CA TYR A 145 -6.16 35.87 18.57
C TYR A 145 -6.53 36.68 17.33
N TYR A 146 -7.34 36.06 16.47
CA TYR A 146 -7.96 36.72 15.34
C TYR A 146 -9.27 37.34 15.85
N ASP A 147 -9.32 38.67 15.87
CA ASP A 147 -10.51 39.44 16.24
C ASP A 147 -11.51 39.40 15.07
N ILE A 148 -12.55 38.59 15.23
CA ILE A 148 -13.54 38.25 14.21
C ILE A 148 -14.77 39.14 14.40
N GLY A 149 -15.18 39.84 13.35
CA GLY A 149 -16.42 40.62 13.37
C GLY A 149 -17.66 39.81 13.05
N LEU A 150 -18.33 40.12 11.94
CA LEU A 150 -19.45 39.31 11.47
C LEU A 150 -18.93 38.14 10.62
N VAL A 151 -19.67 37.05 10.69
CA VAL A 151 -19.46 35.86 9.87
C VAL A 151 -20.68 35.73 8.98
N ASP A 152 -20.46 35.31 7.74
CA ASP A 152 -21.55 35.03 6.80
C ASP A 152 -22.60 34.13 7.48
N PRO A 153 -23.84 34.62 7.69
CA PRO A 153 -24.89 33.87 8.38
C PRO A 153 -25.47 32.75 7.51
N THR A 154 -25.11 32.69 6.22
CA THR A 154 -25.55 31.71 5.23
C THR A 154 -24.34 31.05 4.58
N PRO A 155 -23.66 30.11 5.27
CA PRO A 155 -22.48 29.45 4.72
C PRO A 155 -22.73 28.90 3.32
N ALA A 156 -21.76 29.08 2.43
CA ALA A 156 -21.80 28.44 1.12
C ALA A 156 -21.69 26.92 1.32
N GLU A 157 -22.58 26.16 0.69
CA GLU A 157 -22.59 24.70 0.77
C GLU A 157 -22.33 24.06 -0.61
N LEU A 158 -21.55 22.98 -0.63
CA LEU A 158 -21.37 22.14 -1.81
C LEU A 158 -21.39 20.66 -1.45
N LYS A 159 -22.21 19.91 -2.19
CA LYS A 159 -22.36 18.46 -2.03
C LYS A 159 -21.38 17.73 -2.94
N PHE A 160 -20.51 16.91 -2.35
CA PHE A 160 -19.54 16.08 -3.06
C PHE A 160 -19.99 14.62 -3.07
N PRO A 161 -20.41 14.06 -4.23
CA PRO A 161 -20.64 12.63 -4.37
C PRO A 161 -19.30 11.91 -4.58
N ILE A 162 -18.93 11.03 -3.64
CA ILE A 162 -17.76 10.17 -3.74
C ILE A 162 -18.23 8.74 -3.96
N LYS A 163 -17.73 8.11 -5.01
CA LYS A 163 -18.02 6.73 -5.37
C LYS A 163 -16.78 5.88 -5.15
N ASN A 164 -16.91 4.80 -4.38
CA ASN A 164 -15.85 3.82 -4.24
C ASN A 164 -15.57 3.12 -5.57
N SER A 165 -14.31 3.06 -5.96
CA SER A 165 -13.84 2.27 -7.09
C SER A 165 -13.36 0.91 -6.58
N PRO A 166 -13.86 -0.22 -7.10
CA PRO A 166 -13.32 -1.51 -6.68
C PRO A 166 -11.85 -1.61 -7.11
N PRO A 167 -11.02 -2.35 -6.35
CA PRO A 167 -9.62 -2.54 -6.69
C PRO A 167 -9.46 -3.30 -8.01
N VAL A 168 -8.24 -3.33 -8.53
CA VAL A 168 -7.81 -4.18 -9.63
C VAL A 168 -6.69 -5.09 -9.11
N LEU A 169 -6.69 -6.34 -9.54
CA LEU A 169 -5.65 -7.32 -9.22
C LEU A 169 -5.29 -8.05 -10.51
N ASP A 170 -3.99 -8.25 -10.73
CA ASP A 170 -3.43 -8.98 -11.87
C ASP A 170 -2.30 -9.90 -11.42
N LEU A 171 -2.21 -11.09 -12.03
CA LEU A 171 -1.07 -11.97 -11.80
C LEU A 171 0.19 -11.38 -12.45
N ASP A 172 1.29 -11.29 -11.71
CA ASP A 172 2.55 -10.80 -12.26
C ASP A 172 3.10 -11.83 -13.27
N SER A 173 3.64 -11.35 -14.40
CA SER A 173 4.16 -12.20 -15.47
C SER A 173 5.36 -13.06 -15.05
N VAL A 174 6.01 -12.71 -13.93
CA VAL A 174 7.06 -13.54 -13.33
C VAL A 174 6.51 -14.79 -12.64
N THR A 175 5.21 -14.82 -12.32
CA THR A 175 4.53 -15.98 -11.73
C THR A 175 4.21 -17.00 -12.81
N VAL A 176 5.11 -17.96 -12.95
CA VAL A 176 4.96 -19.08 -13.89
C VAL A 176 4.71 -20.36 -13.10
N ILE A 177 3.53 -20.93 -13.25
CA ILE A 177 3.15 -22.17 -12.56
C ILE A 177 3.57 -23.37 -13.41
N PRO A 178 4.43 -24.26 -12.91
CA PRO A 178 4.79 -25.47 -13.62
C PRO A 178 3.61 -26.46 -13.65
N ALA A 179 3.60 -27.37 -14.63
CA ALA A 179 2.58 -28.42 -14.68
C ALA A 179 2.59 -29.30 -13.41
N GLN A 180 3.77 -29.52 -12.83
CA GLN A 180 3.95 -30.23 -11.57
C GLN A 180 5.00 -29.56 -10.69
N SER A 181 4.82 -29.63 -9.38
CA SER A 181 5.86 -29.28 -8.41
C SER A 181 5.76 -30.15 -7.15
N PHE A 182 6.74 -30.04 -6.26
CA PHE A 182 6.59 -30.41 -4.85
C PHE A 182 5.62 -29.43 -4.15
N PRO A 183 5.20 -29.66 -2.89
CA PRO A 183 4.22 -28.80 -2.23
C PRO A 183 4.83 -27.47 -1.75
N VAL A 184 5.47 -26.77 -2.70
CA VAL A 184 6.11 -25.47 -2.62
C VAL A 184 5.79 -24.73 -3.92
N ILE A 185 5.25 -23.52 -3.83
CA ILE A 185 5.07 -22.63 -4.98
C ILE A 185 5.07 -21.17 -4.54
N THR A 186 5.74 -20.31 -5.30
CA THR A 186 5.79 -18.87 -5.07
C THR A 186 4.91 -18.14 -6.07
N LEU A 187 4.09 -17.25 -5.55
CA LEU A 187 3.10 -16.48 -6.30
C LEU A 187 3.36 -14.99 -6.08
N LYS A 188 3.39 -14.25 -7.18
CA LYS A 188 3.49 -12.79 -7.19
C LYS A 188 2.35 -12.18 -8.01
N TRP A 189 1.76 -11.12 -7.49
CA TRP A 189 0.68 -10.38 -8.15
C TRP A 189 0.86 -8.88 -7.95
N ASN A 190 0.17 -8.11 -8.78
CA ASN A 190 0.01 -6.67 -8.63
C ASN A 190 -1.43 -6.39 -8.21
N ALA A 191 -1.62 -5.38 -7.36
CA ALA A 191 -2.94 -4.89 -7.01
C ALA A 191 -2.88 -3.38 -6.83
N SER A 192 -3.86 -2.68 -7.38
CA SER A 192 -3.98 -1.23 -7.32
C SER A 192 -5.42 -0.80 -7.16
N ASP A 193 -5.62 0.39 -6.62
CA ASP A 193 -6.94 0.98 -6.45
C ASP A 193 -6.93 2.44 -6.91
N ALA A 194 -7.98 2.87 -7.62
CA ALA A 194 -8.12 4.24 -8.09
C ALA A 194 -8.30 5.24 -6.92
N ASP A 195 -8.81 4.77 -5.78
CA ASP A 195 -8.92 5.54 -4.54
C ASP A 195 -7.59 5.57 -3.75
N GLY A 196 -6.58 4.86 -4.26
CA GLY A 196 -5.21 4.76 -3.78
C GLY A 196 -4.94 3.42 -3.09
N ASP A 197 -3.82 2.76 -3.38
CA ASP A 197 -3.53 1.38 -2.95
C ASP A 197 -3.63 1.10 -1.43
N ALA A 198 -3.59 2.14 -0.59
CA ALA A 198 -3.84 2.03 0.85
C ALA A 198 -5.31 1.73 1.21
N SER A 199 -6.24 1.91 0.27
CA SER A 199 -7.66 1.50 0.40
C SER A 199 -7.81 -0.02 0.29
N ILE A 200 -6.84 -0.74 -0.28
CA ILE A 200 -6.87 -2.20 -0.32
C ILE A 200 -6.66 -2.71 1.10
N SER A 201 -7.72 -3.27 1.69
CA SER A 201 -7.73 -3.73 3.07
C SER A 201 -7.15 -5.14 3.19
N ALA A 202 -7.42 -6.01 2.20
CA ALA A 202 -6.98 -7.40 2.24
C ALA A 202 -6.69 -7.98 0.84
N ILE A 203 -5.72 -8.90 0.81
CA ILE A 203 -5.59 -9.88 -0.28
C ILE A 203 -6.13 -11.21 0.22
N ARG A 204 -7.21 -11.68 -0.40
CA ARG A 204 -7.87 -12.93 -0.06
C ARG A 204 -7.26 -14.06 -0.88
N ILE A 205 -6.90 -15.16 -0.22
CA ILE A 205 -6.32 -16.34 -0.86
C ILE A 205 -7.01 -17.61 -0.38
N VAL A 206 -7.26 -18.55 -1.30
CA VAL A 206 -7.86 -19.87 -0.99
C VAL A 206 -7.37 -20.95 -1.97
N LEU A 207 -7.30 -22.19 -1.50
CA LEU A 207 -6.99 -23.36 -2.34
C LEU A 207 -8.29 -24.05 -2.77
N ASN A 208 -8.36 -24.37 -4.06
CA ASN A 208 -9.31 -25.30 -4.69
C ASN A 208 -10.82 -24.96 -4.64
N ASP A 209 -11.33 -24.28 -3.61
CA ASP A 209 -12.75 -24.03 -3.42
C ASP A 209 -12.99 -22.62 -2.87
N THR A 210 -13.51 -21.73 -3.72
CA THR A 210 -13.85 -20.35 -3.37
C THR A 210 -15.18 -20.20 -2.62
N SER A 211 -15.99 -21.27 -2.55
CA SER A 211 -17.27 -21.28 -1.86
C SER A 211 -17.14 -21.56 -0.36
N ALA A 212 -16.05 -22.21 0.05
CA ALA A 212 -15.73 -22.52 1.44
C ALA A 212 -15.17 -21.28 2.18
N SER A 213 -16.05 -20.40 2.66
CA SER A 213 -15.68 -19.14 3.32
C SER A 213 -14.72 -19.30 4.51
N SER A 214 -14.81 -20.41 5.25
CA SER A 214 -13.90 -20.73 6.36
C SER A 214 -12.47 -21.08 5.94
N SER A 215 -12.25 -21.40 4.66
CA SER A 215 -10.95 -21.74 4.09
C SER A 215 -10.25 -20.53 3.46
N ILE A 216 -10.94 -19.40 3.35
CA ILE A 216 -10.37 -18.16 2.80
C ILE A 216 -9.49 -17.51 3.86
N VAL A 217 -8.26 -17.19 3.50
CA VAL A 217 -7.30 -16.48 4.33
C VAL A 217 -7.20 -15.03 3.85
N ASN A 218 -7.32 -14.07 4.77
CA ASN A 218 -7.20 -12.65 4.47
C ASN A 218 -5.79 -12.17 4.86
N LEU A 219 -4.94 -11.95 3.87
CA LEU A 219 -3.61 -11.37 4.04
C LEU A 219 -3.71 -9.84 4.07
N GLY A 220 -2.68 -9.16 4.59
CA GLY A 220 -2.64 -7.69 4.58
C GLY A 220 -2.72 -7.13 3.16
N GLY A 221 -3.48 -6.05 2.95
CA GLY A 221 -3.74 -5.47 1.63
C GLY A 221 -2.50 -5.05 0.82
N GLY A 222 -1.37 -4.79 1.49
CA GLY A 222 -0.06 -4.54 0.85
C GLY A 222 0.69 -5.78 0.35
N THR A 223 0.19 -7.00 0.61
CA THR A 223 0.90 -8.24 0.21
C THR A 223 0.94 -8.37 -1.32
N ARG A 224 2.11 -8.64 -1.89
CA ARG A 224 2.31 -8.81 -3.34
C ARG A 224 3.03 -10.09 -3.73
N LEU A 225 3.69 -10.76 -2.78
CA LEU A 225 4.39 -12.02 -3.00
C LEU A 225 4.17 -12.94 -1.80
N VAL A 226 3.86 -14.20 -2.07
CA VAL A 226 3.83 -15.25 -1.05
C VAL A 226 4.46 -16.53 -1.58
N THR A 227 5.08 -17.30 -0.68
CA THR A 227 5.42 -18.70 -0.95
C THR A 227 4.54 -19.61 -0.12
N LEU A 228 3.85 -20.54 -0.78
CA LEU A 228 3.06 -21.58 -0.13
C LEU A 228 3.95 -22.80 0.09
N ARG A 229 3.97 -23.37 1.30
CA ARG A 229 4.75 -24.58 1.61
C ARG A 229 3.99 -25.50 2.55
N ALA A 230 3.82 -26.77 2.19
CA ALA A 230 3.34 -27.79 3.14
C ALA A 230 4.50 -28.54 3.81
N ASN A 231 4.35 -28.82 5.12
CA ASN A 231 5.34 -29.58 5.91
C ASN A 231 4.77 -30.88 6.50
N ASN A 232 3.48 -31.18 6.26
CA ASN A 232 2.83 -32.39 6.74
C ASN A 232 2.29 -33.18 5.55
N PHE A 233 2.75 -34.42 5.42
CA PHE A 233 2.43 -35.32 4.31
C PHE A 233 1.74 -36.61 4.80
N ALA A 234 1.20 -36.63 6.02
CA ALA A 234 0.54 -37.82 6.59
C ALA A 234 -0.77 -38.18 5.86
N SER A 235 -1.44 -37.21 5.26
CA SER A 235 -2.75 -37.37 4.62
C SER A 235 -2.70 -36.94 3.15
N ALA A 236 -3.72 -37.35 2.36
CA ALA A 236 -3.84 -36.94 0.95
C ALA A 236 -4.19 -35.45 0.79
N THR A 237 -4.75 -34.83 1.82
CA THR A 237 -5.01 -33.39 1.87
C THR A 237 -4.34 -32.81 3.12
N THR A 238 -3.74 -31.63 2.97
CA THR A 238 -2.96 -30.97 4.02
C THR A 238 -3.17 -29.45 3.98
N SER A 239 -2.52 -28.75 4.92
CA SER A 239 -2.48 -27.30 4.98
C SER A 239 -1.09 -26.79 4.57
N ALA A 240 -1.03 -25.66 3.88
CA ALA A 240 0.21 -24.96 3.55
C ALA A 240 0.44 -23.76 4.48
N ASP A 241 1.69 -23.58 4.92
CA ASP A 241 2.15 -22.29 5.45
C ASP A 241 2.12 -21.24 4.34
N ILE A 242 1.92 -19.98 4.71
CA ILE A 242 1.98 -18.83 3.81
C ILE A 242 3.15 -17.96 4.27
N LEU A 243 4.25 -17.96 3.51
CA LEU A 243 5.43 -17.14 3.79
C LEU A 243 5.26 -15.81 3.05
N ILE A 244 5.12 -14.71 3.78
CA ILE A 244 5.00 -13.37 3.21
C ILE A 244 6.36 -12.95 2.63
N ASP A 245 6.36 -12.46 1.40
CA ASP A 245 7.57 -12.14 0.63
C ASP A 245 8.55 -13.33 0.49
N GLY A 246 8.03 -14.57 0.62
CA GLY A 246 8.83 -15.79 0.59
C GLY A 246 9.81 -15.93 1.77
N ALA A 247 9.63 -15.14 2.82
CA ALA A 247 10.52 -15.10 3.97
C ALA A 247 10.15 -16.13 5.05
N GLU A 248 11.09 -17.00 5.42
CA GLU A 248 10.88 -18.03 6.45
C GLU A 248 10.72 -17.47 7.87
N PHE A 249 11.12 -16.21 8.10
CA PHE A 249 10.90 -15.50 9.36
C PHE A 249 9.55 -14.76 9.41
N ASN A 250 8.84 -14.67 8.29
CA ASN A 250 7.56 -13.95 8.17
C ASN A 250 6.46 -14.90 7.69
N ILE A 251 6.10 -15.86 8.54
CA ILE A 251 5.04 -16.84 8.26
C ILE A 251 3.71 -16.27 8.76
N PHE A 252 2.71 -16.22 7.88
CA PHE A 252 1.37 -15.80 8.26
C PHE A 252 0.77 -16.79 9.29
N PRO A 253 0.11 -16.31 10.37
CA PRO A 253 -0.36 -17.18 11.45
C PRO A 253 -1.37 -18.24 11.01
N GLN A 254 -2.23 -17.92 10.04
CA GLN A 254 -3.22 -18.85 9.50
C GLN A 254 -2.63 -19.64 8.34
N LYS A 255 -2.90 -20.96 8.31
CA LYS A 255 -2.52 -21.83 7.20
C LYS A 255 -3.60 -21.87 6.12
N LEU A 256 -3.17 -22.11 4.89
CA LEU A 256 -4.04 -22.33 3.75
C LEU A 256 -4.45 -23.80 3.69
N ASN A 257 -5.71 -24.11 4.00
CA ASN A 257 -6.20 -25.48 4.05
C ASN A 257 -6.62 -25.99 2.67
N GLY A 258 -6.61 -27.31 2.51
CA GLY A 258 -7.19 -27.96 1.32
C GLY A 258 -6.18 -28.25 0.20
N LEU A 259 -4.87 -28.18 0.46
CA LEU A 259 -3.85 -28.59 -0.50
C LEU A 259 -3.92 -30.11 -0.68
N LYS A 260 -4.16 -30.58 -1.91
CA LYS A 260 -4.20 -32.00 -2.23
C LYS A 260 -2.81 -32.46 -2.69
N LEU A 261 -2.32 -33.56 -2.15
CA LEU A 261 -1.04 -34.17 -2.51
C LEU A 261 -1.27 -35.34 -3.48
N ASP A 262 -0.36 -35.49 -4.44
CA ASP A 262 -0.48 -36.35 -5.62
C ASP A 262 -1.76 -36.10 -6.44
N ASP A 263 -2.20 -34.84 -6.49
CA ASP A 263 -3.42 -34.42 -7.17
C ASP A 263 -3.30 -33.00 -7.74
N PHE A 264 -4.25 -32.61 -8.57
CA PHE A 264 -4.39 -31.30 -9.16
C PHE A 264 -4.98 -30.28 -8.19
N ASN A 265 -4.36 -29.11 -8.16
CA ASN A 265 -4.73 -27.98 -7.32
C ASN A 265 -4.87 -26.70 -8.15
N LYS A 266 -5.57 -25.73 -7.54
CA LYS A 266 -5.68 -24.34 -7.99
C LYS A 266 -5.56 -23.42 -6.79
N VAL A 267 -4.95 -22.26 -7.01
CA VAL A 267 -4.95 -21.16 -6.05
C VAL A 267 -5.86 -20.07 -6.59
N TYR A 268 -6.68 -19.50 -5.72
CA TYR A 268 -7.53 -18.36 -6.05
C TYR A 268 -7.12 -17.15 -5.22
N ILE A 269 -6.96 -16.00 -5.87
CA ILE A 269 -6.66 -14.72 -5.21
C ILE A 269 -7.63 -13.62 -5.63
N GLN A 270 -7.90 -12.67 -4.73
CA GLN A 270 -8.80 -11.54 -4.93
C GLN A 270 -8.39 -10.39 -4.00
N ALA A 271 -8.47 -9.14 -4.46
CA ALA A 271 -8.32 -7.98 -3.58
C ALA A 271 -9.69 -7.54 -3.04
N GLU A 272 -9.69 -7.06 -1.80
CA GLU A 272 -10.81 -6.45 -1.11
C GLU A 272 -10.37 -5.07 -0.59
N ASP A 273 -11.20 -4.05 -0.80
CA ASP A 273 -10.95 -2.71 -0.28
C ASP A 273 -11.57 -2.52 1.13
N ILE A 274 -11.37 -1.34 1.74
CA ILE A 274 -11.94 -0.97 3.04
C ILE A 274 -13.48 -0.90 3.04
N SER A 275 -14.09 -0.80 1.85
CA SER A 275 -15.54 -0.76 1.66
C SER A 275 -16.15 -2.17 1.59
N GLY A 276 -15.31 -3.20 1.38
CA GLY A 276 -15.71 -4.58 1.14
C GLY A 276 -15.94 -4.91 -0.33
N ALA A 277 -15.71 -3.97 -1.26
CA ALA A 277 -15.77 -4.25 -2.69
C ALA A 277 -14.57 -5.11 -3.11
N ARG A 278 -14.80 -6.02 -4.06
CA ARG A 278 -13.87 -7.10 -4.40
C ARG A 278 -13.63 -7.20 -5.90
N THR A 279 -12.41 -7.57 -6.28
CA THR A 279 -12.11 -8.01 -7.67
C THR A 279 -12.82 -9.32 -7.97
N PRO A 280 -12.93 -9.78 -9.22
CA PRO A 280 -13.18 -11.20 -9.47
C PRO A 280 -12.05 -12.06 -8.88
N TRP A 281 -12.33 -13.34 -8.59
CA TRP A 281 -11.26 -14.29 -8.29
C TRP A 281 -10.37 -14.50 -9.51
N ILE A 282 -9.05 -14.33 -9.33
CA ILE A 282 -8.06 -14.85 -10.27
C ILE A 282 -7.83 -16.32 -9.95
N GLU A 283 -8.04 -17.16 -10.94
CA GLU A 283 -7.68 -18.58 -10.91
C GLU A 283 -6.22 -18.75 -11.35
N ILE A 284 -5.41 -19.44 -10.56
CA ILE A 284 -4.01 -19.76 -10.84
C ILE A 284 -3.88 -21.29 -10.89
N PRO A 285 -3.40 -21.88 -12.01
CA PRO A 285 -2.68 -21.28 -13.16
C PRO A 285 -3.53 -20.67 -14.29
N GLY A 286 -4.84 -20.52 -14.10
CA GLY A 286 -5.77 -19.96 -15.07
C GLY A 286 -6.82 -20.96 -15.53
N ALA A 287 -7.85 -20.46 -16.21
CA ALA A 287 -9.00 -21.25 -16.63
C ALA A 287 -8.58 -22.48 -17.47
N GLY A 288 -9.09 -23.65 -17.09
CA GLY A 288 -8.83 -24.93 -17.78
C GLY A 288 -7.43 -25.51 -17.56
N LYS A 289 -6.58 -24.85 -16.77
CA LYS A 289 -5.25 -25.34 -16.40
C LYS A 289 -5.26 -25.84 -14.95
N THR A 290 -4.33 -26.74 -14.65
CA THR A 290 -4.17 -27.32 -13.33
C THR A 290 -2.70 -27.40 -12.94
N TRP A 291 -2.45 -27.40 -11.63
CA TRP A 291 -1.14 -27.53 -11.03
C TRP A 291 -1.08 -28.84 -10.24
N PHE A 292 -0.27 -29.81 -10.66
CA PHE A 292 -0.15 -31.08 -9.96
C PHE A 292 0.86 -31.00 -8.82
N VAL A 293 0.46 -31.34 -7.60
CA VAL A 293 1.31 -31.23 -6.41
C VAL A 293 1.76 -32.62 -6.00
N ARG A 294 3.03 -32.95 -6.22
CA ARG A 294 3.62 -34.24 -5.85
C ARG A 294 3.81 -34.33 -4.35
N LYS A 295 3.41 -35.46 -3.75
CA LYS A 295 3.76 -35.81 -2.38
C LYS A 295 5.24 -36.24 -2.32
N PRO A 296 6.04 -35.73 -1.37
CA PRO A 296 7.36 -36.29 -1.11
C PRO A 296 7.27 -37.77 -0.72
N LYS A 297 7.99 -38.63 -1.43
CA LYS A 297 8.02 -40.10 -1.24
C LYS A 297 8.84 -40.52 -0.01
N GLY A 298 9.72 -39.65 0.45
CA GLY A 298 10.60 -39.91 1.59
C GLY A 298 11.47 -38.72 1.95
N ASN A 299 12.56 -38.99 2.65
CA ASN A 299 13.47 -37.96 3.15
C ASN A 299 14.68 -37.71 2.24
N PHE A 300 14.71 -38.32 1.06
CA PHE A 300 15.84 -38.26 0.12
C PHE A 300 15.42 -37.64 -1.21
N LEU A 301 16.16 -36.63 -1.65
CA LEU A 301 15.97 -35.96 -2.94
C LEU A 301 17.20 -36.14 -3.81
N ILE A 302 16.97 -36.43 -5.08
CA ILE A 302 17.98 -36.36 -6.13
C ILE A 302 17.70 -35.09 -6.96
N VAL A 303 18.69 -34.21 -7.05
CA VAL A 303 18.67 -33.05 -7.94
C VAL A 303 19.39 -33.43 -9.23
N ASP A 304 18.63 -33.49 -10.31
CA ASP A 304 19.12 -33.71 -11.67
C ASP A 304 19.40 -32.36 -12.32
N ASP A 305 20.67 -31.97 -12.31
CA ASP A 305 21.19 -30.75 -12.93
C ASP A 305 22.18 -31.12 -14.05
N TYR A 306 21.83 -32.16 -14.80
CA TYR A 306 22.59 -32.66 -15.93
C TYR A 306 21.90 -32.22 -17.22
N ALA A 307 22.60 -31.44 -18.05
CA ALA A 307 22.03 -30.86 -19.26
C ALA A 307 22.23 -31.74 -20.51
N THR A 308 23.24 -32.61 -20.49
CA THR A 308 23.58 -33.49 -21.61
C THR A 308 22.62 -34.68 -21.71
N ASN A 309 22.15 -35.01 -22.92
CA ASN A 309 21.24 -36.13 -23.14
C ASN A 309 22.01 -37.43 -23.46
N ASP A 310 22.43 -38.16 -22.43
CA ASP A 310 23.25 -39.39 -22.54
C ASP A 310 22.86 -40.51 -21.54
N ALA A 311 21.59 -40.54 -21.13
CA ALA A 311 21.04 -41.50 -20.17
C ALA A 311 21.61 -41.41 -18.73
N ALA A 312 22.22 -40.28 -18.35
CA ALA A 312 22.63 -40.03 -16.96
C ALA A 312 21.49 -40.23 -15.94
N ALA A 313 20.27 -39.77 -16.25
CA ALA A 313 19.11 -39.95 -15.37
C ALA A 313 18.78 -41.44 -15.12
N ASP A 314 18.88 -42.28 -16.15
CA ASP A 314 18.69 -43.73 -16.01
C ASP A 314 19.80 -44.37 -15.19
N PHE A 315 21.06 -43.97 -15.41
CA PHE A 315 22.20 -44.42 -14.63
C PHE A 315 21.99 -44.16 -13.13
N TYR A 316 21.72 -42.90 -12.74
CA TYR A 316 21.52 -42.56 -11.33
C TYR A 316 20.31 -43.26 -10.76
N THR A 317 19.19 -43.32 -11.49
CA THR A 317 17.98 -44.04 -11.05
C THR A 317 18.28 -45.53 -10.77
N GLN A 318 18.98 -46.22 -11.67
CA GLN A 318 19.36 -47.63 -11.47
C GLN A 318 20.31 -47.83 -10.28
N LYS A 319 21.26 -46.92 -10.07
CA LYS A 319 22.16 -46.98 -8.91
C LYS A 319 21.39 -46.78 -7.61
N PHE A 320 20.58 -45.73 -7.50
CA PHE A 320 19.81 -45.47 -6.27
C PHE A 320 18.78 -46.57 -5.98
N ASN A 321 18.17 -47.17 -7.02
CA ASN A 321 17.28 -48.32 -6.84
C ASN A 321 17.99 -49.60 -6.37
N SER A 322 19.29 -49.76 -6.58
CA SER A 322 20.07 -50.93 -6.15
C SER A 322 20.85 -50.71 -4.85
N LEU A 323 21.04 -49.47 -4.41
CA LEU A 323 21.77 -49.13 -3.18
C LEU A 323 21.20 -49.85 -1.95
N ARG A 324 22.11 -50.42 -1.14
CA ARG A 324 21.78 -51.19 0.07
C ARG A 324 20.69 -52.24 -0.17
N SER A 325 20.84 -53.02 -1.24
CA SER A 325 19.88 -54.07 -1.62
C SER A 325 18.46 -53.52 -1.84
N GLY A 326 18.35 -52.32 -2.43
CA GLY A 326 17.08 -51.68 -2.76
C GLY A 326 16.40 -50.92 -1.63
N ALA A 327 17.13 -50.58 -0.56
CA ALA A 327 16.55 -49.88 0.60
C ALA A 327 15.90 -48.53 0.25
N LEU A 328 16.38 -47.87 -0.81
CA LEU A 328 15.89 -46.57 -1.29
C LEU A 328 14.86 -46.69 -2.43
N ASN A 329 14.64 -47.87 -3.00
CA ASN A 329 13.70 -48.04 -4.12
C ASN A 329 12.30 -47.53 -3.73
N GLY A 330 11.78 -46.57 -4.51
CA GLY A 330 10.49 -45.92 -4.27
C GLY A 330 10.44 -44.94 -3.09
N LYS A 331 11.57 -44.63 -2.43
CA LYS A 331 11.64 -43.77 -1.22
C LYS A 331 12.43 -42.47 -1.42
N TYR A 332 12.72 -42.13 -2.67
CA TYR A 332 13.35 -40.87 -3.04
C TYR A 332 12.58 -40.21 -4.18
N ASP A 333 12.76 -38.91 -4.29
CA ASP A 333 12.25 -38.11 -5.39
C ASP A 333 13.37 -37.60 -6.28
N ILE A 334 13.04 -37.30 -7.53
CA ILE A 334 13.92 -36.61 -8.47
C ILE A 334 13.32 -35.24 -8.77
N LEU A 335 14.15 -34.20 -8.69
CA LEU A 335 13.89 -32.84 -9.13
C LEU A 335 14.85 -32.49 -10.26
N GLN A 336 14.34 -32.34 -11.47
CA GLN A 336 15.11 -31.87 -12.61
C GLN A 336 15.19 -30.34 -12.60
N ILE A 337 16.40 -29.81 -12.69
CA ILE A 337 16.66 -28.38 -12.69
C ILE A 337 17.51 -27.94 -13.89
N SER A 338 17.94 -28.88 -14.74
CA SER A 338 18.60 -28.55 -16.00
C SER A 338 17.64 -27.80 -16.94
N GLY A 339 18.18 -26.83 -17.69
CA GLY A 339 17.40 -25.98 -18.61
C GLY A 339 16.81 -24.71 -17.97
N THR A 340 15.76 -24.18 -18.60
CA THR A 340 15.14 -22.90 -18.25
C THR A 340 14.36 -23.00 -16.95
N LYS A 341 14.76 -22.18 -15.97
CA LYS A 341 14.12 -22.08 -14.65
C LYS A 341 13.09 -20.94 -14.66
N PRO A 342 11.91 -21.09 -14.03
CA PRO A 342 10.97 -19.98 -13.91
C PRO A 342 11.55 -18.84 -13.07
N PRO A 343 11.07 -17.60 -13.23
CA PRO A 343 11.64 -16.42 -12.55
C PRO A 343 11.72 -16.53 -11.02
N LEU A 344 10.73 -17.18 -10.39
CA LEU A 344 10.64 -17.34 -8.93
C LEU A 344 11.29 -18.63 -8.41
N PHE A 345 11.97 -19.38 -9.27
CA PHE A 345 12.52 -20.71 -8.96
C PHE A 345 13.41 -20.74 -7.71
N ASN A 346 14.18 -19.69 -7.44
CA ASN A 346 15.10 -19.66 -6.30
C ASN A 346 14.37 -19.72 -4.95
N TYR A 347 13.20 -19.10 -4.84
CA TYR A 347 12.34 -19.17 -3.65
C TYR A 347 11.85 -20.61 -3.45
N ASP A 348 11.34 -21.22 -4.52
CA ASP A 348 10.78 -22.56 -4.50
C ASP A 348 11.85 -23.62 -4.24
N PHE A 349 13.04 -23.45 -4.82
CA PHE A 349 14.10 -24.43 -4.77
C PHE A 349 14.61 -24.66 -3.35
N LEU A 350 14.94 -23.60 -2.59
CA LEU A 350 15.41 -23.74 -1.21
C LEU A 350 14.39 -24.48 -0.34
N LEU A 351 13.13 -24.06 -0.42
CA LEU A 351 12.06 -24.64 0.40
C LEU A 351 11.76 -26.08 -0.04
N THR A 352 11.92 -26.39 -1.33
CA THR A 352 11.85 -27.76 -1.85
C THR A 352 12.97 -28.62 -1.28
N LEU A 353 14.23 -28.14 -1.26
CA LEU A 353 15.34 -28.88 -0.64
C LEU A 353 15.03 -29.19 0.83
N LYS A 354 14.49 -28.21 1.57
CA LYS A 354 14.12 -28.33 2.99
C LYS A 354 12.99 -29.31 3.28
N LEU A 355 12.27 -29.80 2.27
CA LEU A 355 11.33 -30.92 2.44
C LEU A 355 12.06 -32.24 2.70
N TYR A 356 13.36 -32.32 2.40
CA TYR A 356 14.16 -33.55 2.45
C TYR A 356 15.32 -33.42 3.43
N LYS A 357 15.62 -34.50 4.15
CA LYS A 357 16.75 -34.55 5.08
C LYS A 357 18.09 -34.76 4.38
N THR A 358 18.06 -35.34 3.18
CA THR A 358 19.27 -35.61 2.41
C THR A 358 19.04 -35.32 0.93
N VAL A 359 20.00 -34.63 0.32
CA VAL A 359 20.01 -34.27 -1.09
C VAL A 359 21.25 -34.87 -1.76
N PHE A 360 21.07 -35.47 -2.93
CA PHE A 360 22.16 -35.82 -3.83
C PHE A 360 22.02 -35.01 -5.10
N TRP A 361 23.03 -34.20 -5.44
CA TRP A 361 23.00 -33.32 -6.61
C TRP A 361 24.10 -33.72 -7.58
N TYR A 362 23.71 -34.10 -8.79
CA TYR A 362 24.65 -34.41 -9.86
C TYR A 362 24.55 -33.44 -11.03
N THR A 363 25.68 -33.20 -11.69
CA THR A 363 25.78 -32.30 -12.85
C THR A 363 26.67 -32.87 -13.94
N ASP A 364 26.53 -32.33 -15.14
CA ASP A 364 27.56 -32.41 -16.18
C ASP A 364 28.51 -31.21 -16.05
N PHE A 365 29.20 -30.83 -17.14
CA PHE A 365 30.07 -29.66 -17.21
C PHE A 365 29.34 -28.30 -17.14
N ASN A 366 28.01 -28.28 -16.95
CA ASN A 366 27.20 -27.07 -16.86
C ASN A 366 26.41 -26.98 -15.53
N PRO A 367 27.10 -27.01 -14.37
CA PRO A 367 26.41 -26.93 -13.07
C PRO A 367 25.67 -25.61 -12.89
N SER A 368 24.50 -25.64 -12.24
CA SER A 368 23.71 -24.45 -11.88
C SER A 368 24.34 -23.71 -10.68
N LEU A 369 25.52 -23.10 -10.88
CA LEU A 369 26.33 -22.49 -9.81
C LEU A 369 25.60 -21.41 -9.00
N THR A 370 24.87 -20.50 -9.66
CA THR A 370 24.09 -19.45 -8.96
C THR A 370 23.01 -20.03 -8.05
N ILE A 371 22.41 -21.16 -8.44
CA ILE A 371 21.43 -21.85 -7.59
C ILE A 371 22.16 -22.53 -6.42
N ALA A 372 23.34 -23.10 -6.65
CA ALA A 372 24.11 -23.73 -5.58
C ALA A 372 24.54 -22.69 -4.53
N THR A 373 25.18 -21.59 -4.93
CA THR A 373 25.66 -20.54 -4.02
C THR A 373 24.54 -19.87 -3.24
N GLY A 374 23.37 -19.67 -3.86
CA GLY A 374 22.22 -19.03 -3.19
C GLY A 374 21.50 -19.90 -2.15
N ASN A 375 21.67 -21.22 -2.16
CA ASN A 375 20.78 -22.13 -1.42
C ASN A 375 21.48 -23.19 -0.57
N VAL A 376 22.66 -23.68 -0.94
CA VAL A 376 23.28 -24.84 -0.30
C VAL A 376 23.58 -24.58 1.18
N ASN A 377 24.24 -23.48 1.53
CA ASN A 377 24.52 -23.16 2.93
C ASN A 377 23.24 -22.99 3.74
N ARG A 378 22.23 -22.32 3.18
CA ARG A 378 20.92 -22.13 3.84
C ARG A 378 20.18 -23.46 4.07
N TYR A 379 20.40 -24.46 3.22
CA TYR A 379 19.91 -25.81 3.41
C TYR A 379 20.70 -26.56 4.50
N LEU A 380 22.03 -26.44 4.49
CA LEU A 380 22.92 -27.03 5.51
C LEU A 380 22.64 -26.45 6.90
N ASP A 381 22.46 -25.13 7.02
CA ASP A 381 22.13 -24.42 8.26
C ASP A 381 20.78 -24.88 8.84
N ALA A 382 19.87 -25.33 7.99
CA ALA A 382 18.59 -25.94 8.40
C ALA A 382 18.73 -27.42 8.82
N GLY A 383 19.96 -27.94 8.93
CA GLY A 383 20.25 -29.33 9.31
C GLY A 383 20.19 -30.33 8.15
N GLY A 384 20.08 -29.84 6.91
CA GLY A 384 20.13 -30.64 5.70
C GLY A 384 21.49 -31.31 5.48
N LYS A 385 21.51 -32.40 4.72
CA LYS A 385 22.76 -33.08 4.31
C LYS A 385 22.82 -33.17 2.81
N ILE A 386 23.91 -32.74 2.19
CA ILE A 386 24.05 -32.75 0.74
C ILE A 386 25.29 -33.53 0.29
N MET A 387 25.17 -34.24 -0.82
CA MET A 387 26.27 -34.91 -1.52
C MET A 387 26.28 -34.44 -2.98
N PHE A 388 27.48 -34.19 -3.50
CA PHE A 388 27.68 -33.69 -4.85
C PHE A 388 28.40 -34.73 -5.73
N SER A 389 27.93 -34.88 -6.96
CA SER A 389 28.60 -35.58 -8.05
C SER A 389 28.68 -34.62 -9.24
N MET A 390 29.64 -33.69 -9.18
CA MET A 390 29.68 -32.55 -10.09
C MET A 390 30.89 -32.61 -11.01
N GLN A 391 30.69 -32.09 -12.21
CA GLN A 391 31.76 -31.75 -13.14
C GLN A 391 31.77 -30.24 -13.33
N PHE A 392 32.94 -29.69 -13.61
CA PHE A 392 33.11 -28.25 -13.83
C PHE A 392 33.64 -28.00 -15.24
N PRO A 393 33.18 -26.93 -15.92
CA PRO A 393 33.68 -26.59 -17.23
C PRO A 393 35.18 -26.27 -17.15
N ARG A 394 35.93 -26.67 -18.18
CA ARG A 394 37.36 -26.34 -18.30
C ARG A 394 37.60 -24.94 -18.86
N THR A 395 36.60 -24.37 -19.53
CA THR A 395 36.71 -23.04 -20.16
C THR A 395 35.33 -22.36 -20.20
N PRO A 396 35.14 -21.21 -19.50
CA PRO A 396 36.00 -20.74 -18.42
C PRO A 396 35.96 -21.72 -17.23
N ILE A 397 37.08 -21.86 -16.52
CA ILE A 397 37.08 -22.55 -15.23
C ILE A 397 36.27 -21.69 -14.25
N PRO A 398 35.33 -22.26 -13.47
CA PRO A 398 34.63 -21.53 -12.43
C PRO A 398 35.60 -20.91 -11.42
N ASP A 399 35.29 -19.70 -10.96
CA ASP A 399 36.06 -19.05 -9.90
C ASP A 399 36.02 -19.89 -8.62
N ILE A 400 37.17 -20.07 -7.99
CA ILE A 400 37.33 -20.81 -6.74
C ILE A 400 36.52 -20.18 -5.60
N LEU A 401 36.37 -18.85 -5.59
CA LEU A 401 35.55 -18.17 -4.58
C LEU A 401 34.08 -18.64 -4.68
N THR A 402 33.54 -18.67 -5.90
CA THR A 402 32.19 -19.20 -6.17
C THR A 402 32.04 -20.65 -5.74
N LEU A 403 33.05 -21.50 -5.96
CA LEU A 403 32.98 -22.91 -5.55
C LEU A 403 33.01 -23.07 -4.01
N LYS A 404 33.80 -22.25 -3.32
CA LYS A 404 33.90 -22.26 -1.84
C LYS A 404 32.63 -21.76 -1.15
N GLU A 405 31.76 -21.03 -1.85
CA GLU A 405 30.49 -20.58 -1.29
C GLU A 405 29.51 -21.72 -1.04
N PHE A 406 29.63 -22.88 -1.70
CA PHE A 406 28.68 -23.99 -1.50
C PHE A 406 29.34 -25.37 -1.32
N LEU A 407 30.61 -25.52 -1.69
CA LEU A 407 31.35 -26.74 -1.43
C LEU A 407 32.20 -26.59 -0.16
N PRO A 408 32.22 -27.60 0.73
CA PRO A 408 33.11 -27.63 1.88
C PRO A 408 34.54 -28.00 1.44
N VAL A 409 35.20 -27.11 0.68
CA VAL A 409 36.56 -27.31 0.16
C VAL A 409 37.52 -26.36 0.86
N ASP A 410 38.32 -26.89 1.78
CA ASP A 410 39.39 -26.13 2.45
C ASP A 410 40.51 -25.74 1.45
N SER A 411 40.86 -26.64 0.52
CA SER A 411 41.83 -26.42 -0.57
C SER A 411 41.55 -27.36 -1.76
N LEU A 412 41.81 -26.91 -3.00
CA LEU A 412 41.73 -27.70 -4.23
C LEU A 412 43.06 -28.36 -4.61
#